data_AF-A0A1U8CSA2-F1
#
_entry.id   AF-A0A1U8CSA2-F1
#
_cell.length_a   1.000
_cell.length_b   1.000
_cell.length_c   1.000
_cell.angle_alpha   90.00
_cell.angle_beta   90.00
_cell.angle_gamma   90.00
#
_symmetry.space_group_name_H-M   'P 1'
#
loop_
_entity.id
_entity.type
_entity.pdbx_description
1 polymer ?
#
loop_
_entity_poly.entity_id
_entity_poly.type
_entity_poly.pdbx_seq_one_letter_code
_entity_poly.pdbx_strand_id
1 'polypeptide(L)'
;MAQCRDLENHHHEKLLEIAINTLEKILKGEMDEDLPDDVRALFVDKDTTVNAVGASHDIHLLKIDNREDELVTGINSWCAHLLDKIHKDEIMRNRKRVKEINQYIDHMQSELDNLECGDIIDI
;
A
#
# COMPACT_ATOMS: atom_id res chain seq x y z
N MET A 1 -6.71 6.92 8.22
CA MET A 1 -7.46 5.64 8.12
C MET A 1 -8.52 5.52 9.19
N ALA A 2 -8.29 5.98 10.43
CA ALA A 2 -9.37 6.23 11.40
C ALA A 2 -10.57 6.99 10.80
N GLN A 3 -10.30 8.07 10.05
CA GLN A 3 -11.34 8.84 9.33
C GLN A 3 -12.19 8.01 8.36
N CYS A 4 -11.65 6.98 7.70
CA CYS A 4 -12.44 6.16 6.78
C CYS A 4 -13.37 5.20 7.55
N ARG A 5 -12.88 4.62 8.65
CA ARG A 5 -13.73 3.84 9.56
C ARG A 5 -14.80 4.71 10.20
N ASP A 6 -14.47 5.92 10.63
CA ASP A 6 -15.42 6.87 11.22
C ASP A 6 -16.52 7.26 10.22
N LEU A 7 -16.16 7.51 8.96
CA LEU A 7 -17.12 7.79 7.89
C LEU A 7 -18.01 6.57 7.58
N GLU A 8 -17.45 5.37 7.58
CA GLU A 8 -18.22 4.14 7.39
C GLU A 8 -19.16 3.87 8.57
N ASN A 9 -18.74 4.13 9.81
CA ASN A 9 -19.61 4.04 10.99
C ASN A 9 -20.79 5.01 10.87
N HIS A 10 -20.54 6.26 10.50
CA HIS A 10 -21.60 7.25 10.27
C HIS A 10 -22.52 6.88 9.10
N HIS A 11 -21.96 6.28 8.05
CA HIS A 11 -22.74 5.75 6.94
C HIS A 11 -23.67 4.63 7.41
N HIS A 12 -23.15 3.67 8.17
CA HIS A 12 -23.92 2.57 8.73
C HIS A 12 -25.06 3.06 9.64
N GLU A 13 -24.77 3.98 10.58
CA GLU A 13 -25.78 4.54 11.48
C GLU A 13 -26.94 5.19 10.71
N LYS A 14 -26.62 6.03 9.73
CA LYS A 14 -27.64 6.70 8.89
C LYS A 14 -28.40 5.73 7.99
N LEU A 15 -27.70 4.78 7.39
CA LEU A 15 -28.32 3.78 6.53
C LEU A 15 -29.28 2.91 7.32
N LEU A 16 -28.90 2.50 8.52
CA LEU A 16 -29.74 1.74 9.43
C LEU A 16 -30.99 2.53 9.84
N GLU A 17 -30.83 3.81 10.22
CA GLU A 17 -31.95 4.69 10.52
C GLU A 17 -32.94 4.79 9.34
N ILE A 18 -32.43 5.03 8.13
CA ILE A 18 -33.26 5.10 6.92
C ILE A 18 -33.95 3.76 6.65
N ALA A 19 -33.22 2.65 6.75
CA ALA A 19 -33.76 1.32 6.46
C ALA A 19 -34.88 0.94 7.45
N ILE A 20 -34.73 1.26 8.73
CA ILE A 20 -35.77 1.02 9.73
C ILE A 20 -36.99 1.91 9.49
N ASN A 21 -36.78 3.21 9.20
CA ASN A 21 -37.88 4.10 8.86
C ASN A 21 -38.64 3.64 7.59
N THR A 22 -37.93 3.09 6.60
CA THR A 22 -38.54 2.51 5.40
C THR A 22 -39.33 1.25 5.74
N LEU A 23 -38.77 0.33 6.54
CA LEU A 23 -39.47 -0.86 7.02
C LEU A 23 -40.80 -0.48 7.70
N GLU A 24 -40.79 0.51 8.58
CA GLU A 24 -41.99 0.96 9.28
C GLU A 24 -43.08 1.46 8.32
N LYS A 25 -42.71 2.19 7.28
CA LYS A 25 -43.67 2.66 6.26
C LYS A 25 -44.23 1.51 5.44
N ILE A 26 -43.40 0.52 5.08
CA ILE A 26 -43.84 -0.70 4.39
C ILE A 26 -44.86 -1.45 5.25
N LEU A 27 -44.57 -1.66 6.54
CA LEU A 27 -45.45 -2.38 7.46
C LEU A 27 -46.78 -1.67 7.70
N LYS A 28 -46.81 -0.33 7.64
CA LYS A 28 -48.04 0.47 7.72
C LYS A 28 -48.83 0.51 6.40
N GLY A 29 -48.30 -0.03 5.31
CA GLY A 29 -48.87 0.10 3.97
C GLY A 29 -48.84 1.54 3.44
N GLU A 30 -47.95 2.37 3.97
CA GLU A 30 -47.77 3.78 3.59
C GLU A 30 -46.81 3.95 2.41
N MET A 31 -46.23 2.85 1.91
CA MET A 31 -45.43 2.83 0.69
C MET A 31 -46.26 2.31 -0.49
N ASP A 32 -46.30 3.10 -1.56
CA ASP A 32 -47.05 2.84 -2.79
C ASP A 32 -46.10 2.38 -3.93
N GLU A 33 -45.15 1.49 -3.62
CA GLU A 33 -44.12 1.08 -4.58
C GLU A 33 -44.06 -0.42 -4.85
N ASP A 34 -44.01 -0.74 -6.14
CA ASP A 34 -43.74 -2.06 -6.68
C ASP A 34 -42.21 -2.33 -6.59
N LEU A 35 -41.74 -2.56 -5.36
CA LEU A 35 -40.33 -2.90 -5.13
C LEU A 35 -39.97 -4.24 -5.80
N PRO A 36 -38.76 -4.37 -6.38
CA PRO A 36 -38.24 -5.67 -6.79
C PRO A 36 -38.27 -6.66 -5.63
N ASP A 37 -38.55 -7.93 -5.92
CA ASP A 37 -38.73 -8.98 -4.90
C ASP A 37 -37.52 -9.12 -3.98
N ASP A 38 -36.32 -9.00 -4.54
CA ASP A 38 -35.03 -9.05 -3.87
C ASP A 38 -34.82 -7.86 -2.91
N VAL A 39 -35.38 -6.69 -3.21
CA VAL A 39 -35.36 -5.55 -2.29
C VAL A 39 -36.44 -5.70 -1.22
N ARG A 40 -37.62 -6.20 -1.59
CA ARG A 40 -38.72 -6.49 -0.67
C ARG A 40 -38.31 -7.51 0.40
N ALA A 41 -37.48 -8.50 0.01
CA ALA A 41 -36.92 -9.51 0.91
C ALA A 41 -36.04 -8.91 2.03
N LEU A 42 -35.49 -7.70 1.84
CA LEU A 42 -34.70 -7.01 2.87
C LEU A 42 -35.56 -6.32 3.94
N PHE A 43 -36.87 -6.18 3.71
CA PHE A 43 -37.82 -5.46 4.57
C PHE A 43 -38.96 -6.36 5.09
N VAL A 44 -38.69 -7.67 5.25
CA VAL A 44 -39.67 -8.64 5.77
C VAL A 44 -39.93 -8.41 7.26
N ASP A 45 -38.86 -8.19 8.02
CA ASP A 45 -38.90 -7.95 9.45
C ASP A 45 -37.65 -7.16 9.87
N LYS A 46 -37.68 -6.66 11.11
CA LYS A 46 -36.60 -5.82 11.64
C LYS A 46 -35.27 -6.57 11.69
N ASP A 47 -35.25 -7.82 12.13
CA ASP A 47 -34.00 -8.57 12.29
C ASP A 47 -33.37 -8.81 10.92
N THR A 48 -34.17 -9.14 9.90
CA THR A 48 -33.70 -9.27 8.52
C THR A 48 -33.08 -7.96 8.00
N THR A 49 -33.74 -6.82 8.18
CA THR A 49 -33.20 -5.51 7.75
C THR A 49 -31.91 -5.16 8.49
N VAL A 50 -31.87 -5.29 9.82
CA VAL A 50 -30.68 -4.98 10.63
C VAL A 50 -29.52 -5.87 10.24
N ASN A 51 -29.76 -7.18 10.06
CA ASN A 51 -28.71 -8.13 9.68
C ASN A 51 -28.15 -7.84 8.28
N ALA A 52 -29.00 -7.46 7.32
CA ALA A 52 -28.56 -7.12 5.97
C ALA A 52 -27.68 -5.85 5.97
N VAL A 53 -28.11 -4.80 6.67
CA VAL A 53 -27.34 -3.54 6.79
C VAL A 53 -26.04 -3.77 7.58
N GLY A 54 -26.08 -4.60 8.63
CA GLY A 54 -24.90 -5.01 9.39
C GLY A 54 -23.88 -5.77 8.53
N ALA A 55 -24.34 -6.76 7.75
CA ALA A 55 -23.46 -7.49 6.83
C ALA A 55 -22.83 -6.57 5.77
N SER A 56 -23.58 -5.58 5.27
CA SER A 56 -23.03 -4.58 4.35
C SER A 56 -21.91 -3.76 5.01
N HIS A 57 -22.12 -3.35 6.26
CA HIS A 57 -21.13 -2.61 7.05
C HIS A 57 -19.86 -3.43 7.30
N ASP A 58 -19.98 -4.69 7.70
CA ASP A 58 -18.84 -5.59 7.89
C ASP A 58 -18.02 -5.76 6.61
N ILE A 59 -18.69 -5.88 5.46
CA ILE A 59 -18.03 -5.95 4.14
C ILE A 59 -17.28 -4.65 3.82
N HIS A 60 -17.87 -3.49 4.13
CA HIS A 60 -17.21 -2.20 3.90
C HIS A 60 -15.97 -2.04 4.79
N LEU A 61 -16.07 -2.35 6.09
CA LEU A 61 -14.93 -2.34 7.00
C LEU A 61 -13.82 -3.27 6.54
N LEU A 62 -14.15 -4.50 6.12
CA LEU A 62 -13.18 -5.44 5.58
C LEU A 62 -12.44 -4.87 4.35
N LYS A 63 -13.15 -4.19 3.45
CA LYS A 63 -12.50 -3.54 2.29
C LYS A 63 -11.57 -2.40 2.71
N ILE A 64 -11.96 -1.62 3.72
CA ILE A 64 -11.13 -0.53 4.26
C ILE A 64 -9.87 -1.11 4.90
N ASP A 65 -10.01 -2.15 5.72
CA ASP A 65 -8.91 -2.80 6.43
C ASP A 65 -7.91 -3.44 5.46
N ASN A 66 -8.41 -4.21 4.48
CA ASN A 66 -7.54 -4.80 3.45
C ASN A 66 -6.75 -3.72 2.69
N ARG A 67 -7.40 -2.59 2.38
CA ARG A 67 -6.73 -1.50 1.67
C ARG A 67 -5.69 -0.80 2.55
N GLU A 68 -5.96 -0.65 3.84
CA GLU A 68 -5.00 -0.15 4.83
C GLU A 68 -3.76 -1.06 4.87
N ASP A 69 -3.96 -2.37 4.99
CA ASP A 69 -2.88 -3.35 5.07
C ASP A 69 -2.03 -3.37 3.79
N GLU A 70 -2.65 -3.33 2.61
CA GLU A 70 -1.95 -3.23 1.33
C GLU A 70 -1.05 -1.99 1.26
N LEU A 71 -1.57 -0.82 1.66
CA LEU A 71 -0.83 0.44 1.60
C LEU A 71 0.33 0.46 2.59
N VAL A 72 0.09 0.04 3.84
CA VAL A 72 1.10 0.00 4.89
C VAL A 72 2.19 -1.01 4.56
N THR A 73 1.81 -2.21 4.12
CA THR A 73 2.77 -3.24 3.70
C THR A 73 3.56 -2.78 2.48
N GLY A 74 2.89 -2.19 1.50
CA GLY A 74 3.49 -1.70 0.27
C GLY A 74 4.54 -0.61 0.52
N ILE A 75 4.20 0.42 1.32
CA ILE A 75 5.13 1.52 1.59
C ILE A 75 6.35 1.07 2.41
N ASN A 76 6.15 0.17 3.38
CA ASN A 76 7.24 -0.35 4.19
C ASN A 76 8.19 -1.22 3.37
N SER A 77 7.64 -2.10 2.53
CA SER A 77 8.43 -2.91 1.59
C SER A 77 9.23 -2.03 0.62
N TRP A 78 8.57 -1.04 0.01
CA TRP A 78 9.24 -0.11 -0.90
C TRP A 78 10.37 0.66 -0.22
N CYS A 79 10.16 1.15 1.00
CA CYS A 79 11.19 1.85 1.78
C CYS A 79 12.39 0.94 2.08
N ALA A 80 12.15 -0.30 2.53
CA ALA A 80 13.20 -1.27 2.79
C ALA A 80 14.02 -1.58 1.54
N HIS A 81 13.36 -1.79 0.39
CA HIS A 81 14.01 -2.03 -0.88
C HIS A 81 14.82 -0.83 -1.38
N LEU A 82 14.30 0.38 -1.18
CA LEU A 82 15.00 1.60 -1.56
C LEU A 82 16.30 1.78 -0.74
N LEU A 83 16.24 1.56 0.57
CA LEU A 83 17.40 1.65 1.45
C LEU A 83 18.45 0.59 1.11
N ASP A 84 18.04 -0.66 0.90
CA ASP A 84 18.94 -1.74 0.48
C ASP A 84 19.63 -1.42 -0.85
N LYS A 85 18.87 -0.89 -1.82
CA LYS A 85 19.43 -0.45 -3.10
C LYS A 85 20.47 0.67 -2.91
N ILE A 86 20.13 1.72 -2.17
CA ILE A 86 21.05 2.84 -1.91
C ILE A 86 22.35 2.34 -1.27
N HIS A 87 22.26 1.46 -0.26
CA HIS A 87 23.45 0.90 0.38
C HIS A 87 24.31 0.08 -0.59
N LYS A 88 23.69 -0.78 -1.40
CA LYS A 88 24.41 -1.59 -2.40
C LYS A 88 25.08 -0.72 -3.44
N ASP A 89 24.37 0.27 -3.97
CA ASP A 89 24.87 1.19 -4.98
C ASP A 89 26.05 2.01 -4.44
N GLU A 90 25.96 2.47 -3.19
CA GLU A 90 27.04 3.21 -2.52
C GLU A 90 28.29 2.35 -2.31
N ILE A 91 28.13 1.11 -1.82
CA ILE A 91 29.24 0.17 -1.64
C ILE A 91 29.91 -0.11 -2.98
N MET A 92 29.13 -0.35 -4.03
CA MET A 92 29.64 -0.62 -5.38
C MET A 92 30.36 0.60 -5.97
N ARG A 93 29.80 1.80 -5.80
CA ARG A 93 30.44 3.05 -6.22
C ARG A 93 31.78 3.24 -5.53
N ASN A 94 31.83 3.08 -4.21
CA ASN A 94 33.06 3.22 -3.44
C ASN A 94 34.12 2.18 -3.86
N ARG A 95 33.74 0.91 -3.97
CA ARG A 95 34.65 -0.16 -4.43
C ARG A 95 35.21 0.11 -5.83
N LYS A 96 34.37 0.62 -6.74
CA LYS A 96 34.82 1.00 -8.09
C LYS A 96 35.86 2.12 -8.02
N ARG A 97 35.63 3.16 -7.21
CA ARG A 97 36.58 4.26 -7.01
C ARG A 97 37.92 3.79 -6.42
N VAL A 98 37.88 2.94 -5.39
CA VAL A 98 39.10 2.36 -4.80
C VAL A 98 39.88 1.55 -5.84
N LYS A 99 39.18 0.76 -6.66
CA LYS A 99 39.82 0.00 -7.75
C LYS A 99 40.46 0.92 -8.79
N GLU A 100 39.78 1.98 -9.21
CA GLU A 100 40.32 2.99 -10.14
C GLU A 100 41.61 3.62 -9.59
N ILE A 101 41.63 3.98 -8.31
CA ILE A 101 42.81 4.56 -7.65
C ILE A 101 43.97 3.57 -7.65
N ASN A 102 43.74 2.32 -7.23
CA ASN A 102 44.79 1.30 -7.20
C ASN A 102 45.35 1.02 -8.59
N GLN A 103 44.48 0.88 -9.61
CA GLN A 103 44.91 0.68 -10.99
C GLN A 103 45.76 1.84 -11.52
N TYR A 104 45.43 3.07 -11.15
CA TYR A 104 46.22 4.23 -11.51
C TYR A 104 47.60 4.22 -10.83
N ILE A 105 47.67 3.85 -9.55
CA ILE A 105 48.93 3.72 -8.82
C ILE A 105 49.81 2.64 -9.49
N ASP A 106 49.26 1.46 -9.76
CA ASP A 106 49.97 0.35 -10.40
C ASP A 106 50.52 0.76 -11.79
N HIS A 107 49.71 1.50 -12.56
CA HIS A 107 50.12 2.03 -13.86
C HIS A 107 51.28 3.03 -13.72
N MET A 108 51.17 4.00 -12.81
CA MET A 108 52.22 5.00 -12.59
C MET A 108 53.53 4.38 -12.09
N GLN A 109 53.45 3.36 -11.23
CA GLN A 109 54.63 2.61 -10.79
C GLN A 109 55.29 1.88 -11.96
N SER A 110 54.48 1.22 -12.81
CA SER A 110 55.01 0.54 -14.00
C SER A 110 55.69 1.51 -14.97
N GLU A 111 55.15 2.71 -15.16
CA GLU A 111 55.78 3.75 -16.00
C GLU A 111 57.11 4.23 -15.40
N LEU A 112 57.20 4.38 -14.08
CA LEU A 112 58.46 4.76 -13.40
C LEU A 112 59.52 3.65 -13.54
N ASP A 113 59.16 2.40 -13.28
CA ASP A 113 60.08 1.26 -13.40
C ASP A 113 60.63 1.12 -14.84
N ASN A 114 59.79 1.40 -15.84
CA ASN A 114 60.19 1.40 -17.25
C ASN A 114 61.17 2.52 -17.59
N LEU A 115 61.02 3.72 -16.99
CA LEU A 115 61.96 4.83 -17.18
C LEU A 115 63.33 4.51 -16.55
N GLU A 116 63.34 3.98 -15.32
CA GLU A 116 64.59 3.60 -14.64
C GLU A 116 65.34 2.48 -15.40
N CYS A 117 64.62 1.59 -16.10
CA CYS A 117 65.24 0.55 -16.93
C CYS A 117 65.85 1.09 -18.23
N GLY A 118 65.28 2.16 -18.82
CA GLY A 118 65.82 2.82 -20.01
C GLY A 118 67.18 3.48 -19.76
N ASP A 119 67.33 4.14 -18.60
CA ASP A 119 68.57 4.84 -18.23
C ASP A 119 69.73 3.88 -17.90
N ILE A 120 69.45 2.61 -17.57
CA ILE A 120 70.46 1.58 -17.29
C ILE A 120 71.03 0.95 -18.59
N ILE A 121 70.29 1.00 -19.70
CA ILE A 121 70.72 0.42 -20.98
C ILE A 121 71.61 1.39 -21.78
N ASP A 122 71.55 2.69 -21.48
CA ASP A 122 72.32 3.74 -22.16
C ASP A 122 73.71 4.06 -21.54
N ILE A 123 74.24 3.19 -20.66
CA ILE A 123 75.63 3.24 -20.11
C ILE A 123 76.41 1.99 -20.52
#